data_AF-A0A661DVU2-F1
#
_entry.id   AF-A0A661DVU2-F1
#
_cell.length_a   1.000
_cell.length_b   1.000
_cell.length_c   1.000
_cell.angle_alpha   90.00
_cell.angle_beta   90.00
_cell.angle_gamma   90.00
#
_symmetry.space_group_name_H-M   'P 1'
#
loop_
_entity.id
_entity.type
_entity.pdbx_description
1 polymer ?
#
loop_
_entity_poly.entity_id
_entity_poly.type
_entity_poly.pdbx_seq_one_letter_code
_entity_poly.pdbx_strand_id
1 'polypeptide(L)'
;MSIDLLANVTYTEAQLVRYENRLVSVGLPCGEEAKVNRGYAMRDEARPPASPPGLANRSDKYTEHLEAVALHMETMREDNAVLIGTIEYEDALDRLALPSHDGPEEIPGYDDDGDPITIPNPPYVEDQEERAAAQNTIDNVTSDELALYDLRNPGEESSL
;
A
#
# COMPACT_ATOMS: atom_id res chain seq x y z
N MET A 1 11.72 9.74 -6.80
CA MET A 1 11.70 10.56 -8.04
C MET A 1 10.33 11.24 -8.08
N SER A 2 10.23 12.48 -7.57
CA SER A 2 8.95 13.20 -7.46
C SER A 2 8.52 13.69 -8.84
N ILE A 3 7.34 13.27 -9.25
CA ILE A 3 6.74 13.62 -10.53
C ILE A 3 6.26 15.07 -10.45
N ASP A 4 7.08 15.96 -10.99
CA ASP A 4 6.82 17.38 -11.21
C ASP A 4 5.90 17.56 -12.44
N LEU A 5 4.70 16.96 -12.42
CA LEU A 5 3.73 17.00 -13.54
C LEU A 5 2.67 18.10 -13.41
N LEU A 6 2.59 18.81 -12.29
CA LEU A 6 1.48 19.73 -12.00
C LEU A 6 1.87 21.22 -12.01
N ALA A 7 3.16 21.55 -12.03
CA ALA A 7 3.58 22.92 -11.71
C ALA A 7 3.35 23.98 -12.80
N ASN A 8 2.90 23.65 -14.01
CA ASN A 8 2.73 24.64 -15.09
C ASN A 8 1.64 24.32 -16.14
N VAL A 9 0.65 23.48 -15.83
CA VAL A 9 -0.39 23.12 -16.80
C VAL A 9 -1.63 24.00 -16.61
N THR A 10 -1.86 24.95 -17.51
CA THR A 10 -3.17 25.60 -17.65
C THR A 10 -4.15 24.64 -18.31
N TYR A 11 -5.12 24.13 -17.54
CA TYR A 11 -6.17 23.25 -18.05
C TYR A 11 -7.19 24.03 -18.89
N THR A 12 -7.59 23.44 -20.02
CA THR A 12 -8.67 23.99 -20.85
C THR A 12 -10.04 23.71 -20.21
N GLU A 13 -11.03 24.56 -20.49
CA GLU A 13 -12.39 24.40 -19.96
C GLU A 13 -13.01 23.02 -20.29
N ALA A 14 -12.73 22.50 -21.49
CA ALA A 14 -13.19 21.17 -21.90
C ALA A 14 -12.56 20.02 -21.08
N GLN A 15 -11.31 20.17 -20.62
CA GLN A 15 -10.64 19.19 -19.76
C GLN A 15 -11.22 19.22 -18.35
N LEU A 16 -11.49 20.41 -17.80
CA LEU A 16 -12.12 20.58 -16.50
C LEU A 16 -13.53 19.97 -16.47
N VAL A 17 -14.37 20.25 -17.47
CA VAL A 17 -15.74 19.71 -17.57
C VAL A 17 -15.77 18.18 -17.72
N ARG A 18 -14.85 17.59 -18.49
CA ARG A 18 -14.75 16.13 -18.62
C ARG A 18 -14.36 15.48 -17.29
N TYR A 19 -13.55 16.14 -16.49
CA TYR A 19 -13.08 15.63 -15.22
C TYR A 19 -14.12 15.76 -14.09
N GLU A 20 -14.85 16.88 -14.03
CA GLU A 20 -16.01 17.05 -13.13
C GLU A 20 -17.01 15.90 -13.29
N ASN A 21 -17.27 15.48 -14.53
CA ASN A 21 -18.14 14.33 -14.81
C ASN A 21 -17.55 12.98 -14.36
N ARG A 22 -16.22 12.83 -14.35
CA ARG A 22 -15.53 11.59 -13.94
C ARG A 22 -15.44 11.46 -12.42
N LEU A 23 -15.19 12.55 -11.69
CA LEU A 23 -15.15 12.54 -10.23
C LEU A 23 -16.49 12.10 -9.62
N VAL A 24 -17.61 12.51 -10.24
CA VAL A 24 -18.95 12.10 -9.80
C VAL A 24 -19.22 10.61 -10.03
N SER A 25 -18.61 9.99 -11.04
CA SER A 25 -18.86 8.57 -11.37
C SER A 25 -18.05 7.58 -10.54
N VAL A 26 -16.93 8.01 -9.92
CA VAL A 26 -15.98 7.10 -9.24
C VAL A 26 -16.28 6.95 -7.74
N GLY A 27 -17.22 7.71 -7.17
CA GLY A 27 -17.74 7.42 -5.83
C GLY A 27 -16.72 7.51 -4.69
N LEU A 28 -15.64 8.27 -4.87
CA LEU A 28 -14.73 8.63 -3.77
C LEU A 28 -15.52 9.43 -2.70
N PRO A 29 -15.14 9.38 -1.41
CA PRO A 29 -15.90 9.99 -0.31
C PRO A 29 -16.13 11.51 -0.45
N CYS A 30 -15.38 12.19 -1.31
CA CYS A 30 -15.61 13.58 -1.73
C CYS A 30 -16.75 13.78 -2.76
N GLY A 31 -17.41 12.70 -3.18
CA GLY A 31 -18.56 12.73 -4.09
C GLY A 31 -19.81 13.39 -3.49
N GLU A 32 -19.93 13.48 -2.16
CA GLU A 32 -21.01 14.24 -1.52
C GLU A 32 -20.80 15.76 -1.66
N GLU A 33 -19.57 16.28 -1.51
CA GLU A 33 -19.29 17.69 -1.82
C GLU A 33 -19.38 17.99 -3.33
N ALA A 34 -19.03 17.03 -4.20
CA ALA A 34 -19.28 17.16 -5.63
C ALA A 34 -20.79 17.20 -5.96
N LYS A 35 -21.63 16.47 -5.20
CA LYS A 35 -23.10 16.59 -5.28
C LYS A 35 -23.60 17.94 -4.73
N VAL A 36 -22.96 18.50 -3.70
CA VAL A 36 -23.26 19.86 -3.22
C VAL A 36 -22.89 20.91 -4.28
N ASN A 37 -21.77 20.76 -4.98
CA ASN A 37 -21.43 21.58 -6.15
C ASN A 37 -22.37 21.33 -7.34
N ARG A 38 -22.93 20.12 -7.49
CA ARG A 38 -24.01 19.84 -8.45
C ARG A 38 -25.32 20.52 -8.08
N GLY A 39 -25.58 20.75 -6.78
CA GLY A 39 -26.67 21.63 -6.31
C GLY A 39 -26.54 23.09 -6.78
N TYR A 40 -25.31 23.56 -7.02
CA TYR A 40 -25.02 24.87 -7.62
C TYR A 40 -24.86 24.84 -9.15
N ALA A 41 -24.60 23.67 -9.75
CA ALA A 41 -24.38 23.53 -11.20
C ALA A 41 -25.61 23.04 -12.00
N MET A 42 -26.68 22.59 -11.34
CA MET A 42 -27.91 22.08 -11.97
C MET A 42 -29.12 23.05 -11.87
N ARG A 43 -28.87 24.35 -11.72
CA ARG A 43 -29.89 25.36 -12.05
C ARG A 43 -29.38 26.26 -13.16
N ASP A 44 -30.16 26.24 -14.22
CA ASP A 44 -30.25 27.18 -15.31
C ASP A 44 -29.34 26.93 -16.53
N GLU A 45 -30.03 26.43 -17.56
CA GLU A 45 -29.86 26.74 -18.97
C GLU A 45 -29.18 28.12 -19.17
N ALA A 46 -28.08 28.12 -19.93
CA ALA A 46 -27.22 29.28 -20.24
C ALA A 46 -26.25 29.74 -19.12
N ARG A 47 -25.27 28.90 -18.77
CA ARG A 47 -24.07 29.37 -18.06
C ARG A 47 -23.23 30.22 -19.03
N PRO A 48 -23.04 31.53 -18.81
CA PRO A 48 -22.10 32.31 -19.62
C PRO A 48 -20.68 31.73 -19.45
N PRO A 49 -19.80 31.81 -20.47
CA PRO A 49 -18.41 31.39 -20.33
C PRO A 49 -17.83 32.10 -19.11
N ALA A 50 -17.18 31.37 -18.20
CA ALA A 50 -16.70 32.02 -16.99
C ALA A 50 -15.70 33.11 -17.39
N SER A 51 -15.88 34.30 -16.82
CA SER A 51 -14.88 35.34 -16.90
C SER A 51 -13.53 34.80 -16.39
N PRO A 52 -12.39 35.36 -16.84
CA PRO A 52 -11.07 34.90 -16.40
C PRO A 52 -10.90 34.71 -14.87
N PRO A 53 -11.51 35.55 -13.99
CA PRO A 53 -11.51 35.30 -12.54
C PRO A 53 -12.28 34.04 -12.12
N GLY A 54 -13.35 33.68 -12.82
CA GLY A 54 -14.10 32.45 -12.60
C GLY A 54 -13.43 31.20 -13.18
N LEU A 55 -12.46 31.35 -14.08
CA LEU A 55 -11.57 30.26 -14.50
C LEU A 55 -10.42 30.06 -13.50
N ALA A 56 -9.84 31.15 -12.99
CA ALA A 56 -8.80 31.09 -11.95
C ALA A 56 -9.33 30.40 -10.67
N ASN A 57 -10.49 30.83 -10.16
CA ASN A 57 -11.11 30.21 -8.98
C ASN A 57 -11.46 28.71 -9.19
N ARG A 58 -11.81 28.31 -10.42
CA ARG A 58 -12.01 26.89 -10.77
C ARG A 58 -10.70 26.12 -10.83
N SER A 59 -9.62 26.74 -11.29
CA SER A 59 -8.28 26.16 -11.30
C SER A 59 -7.74 25.96 -9.89
N ASP A 60 -7.90 26.93 -9.00
CA ASP A 60 -7.41 26.85 -7.62
C ASP A 60 -8.08 25.69 -6.86
N LYS A 61 -9.41 25.59 -6.94
CA LYS A 61 -10.17 24.46 -6.35
C LYS A 61 -9.79 23.10 -6.94
N TYR A 62 -9.38 23.07 -8.21
CA TYR A 62 -8.89 21.85 -8.85
C TYR A 62 -7.53 21.44 -8.29
N THR A 63 -6.61 22.39 -8.12
CA THR A 63 -5.30 22.16 -7.49
C THR A 63 -5.47 21.67 -6.05
N GLU A 64 -6.31 22.33 -5.24
CA GLU A 64 -6.63 21.90 -3.87
C GLU A 64 -7.18 20.46 -3.84
N HIS A 65 -8.03 20.11 -4.79
CA HIS A 65 -8.57 18.74 -4.90
C HIS A 65 -7.49 17.71 -5.27
N LEU A 66 -6.59 18.03 -6.21
CA LEU A 66 -5.50 17.14 -6.57
C LEU A 66 -4.52 16.92 -5.40
N GLU A 67 -4.24 17.97 -4.63
CA GLU A 67 -3.42 17.87 -3.42
C GLU A 67 -4.10 16.99 -2.36
N ALA A 68 -5.41 17.16 -2.13
CA ALA A 68 -6.16 16.32 -1.21
C ALA A 68 -6.21 14.85 -1.64
N VAL A 69 -6.37 14.57 -2.94
CA VAL A 69 -6.32 13.20 -3.48
C VAL A 69 -4.92 12.62 -3.37
N ALA A 70 -3.87 13.39 -3.65
CA ALA A 70 -2.50 12.95 -3.50
C ALA A 70 -2.19 12.59 -2.04
N LEU A 71 -2.61 13.43 -1.10
CA LEU A 71 -2.47 13.17 0.34
C LEU A 71 -3.23 11.89 0.74
N HIS A 72 -4.47 11.74 0.30
CA HIS A 72 -5.26 10.55 0.61
C HIS A 72 -4.64 9.27 0.03
N MET A 73 -4.12 9.30 -1.21
CA MET A 73 -3.41 8.18 -1.80
C MET A 73 -2.13 7.83 -1.02
N GLU A 74 -1.45 8.83 -0.48
CA GLU A 74 -0.27 8.60 0.35
C GLU A 74 -0.63 7.93 1.68
N THR A 75 -1.65 8.43 2.39
CA THR A 75 -2.16 7.75 3.59
C THR A 75 -2.60 6.33 3.31
N MET A 76 -3.31 6.08 2.19
CA MET A 76 -3.70 4.72 1.81
C MET A 76 -2.49 3.82 1.52
N ARG A 77 -1.37 4.37 1.01
CA ARG A 77 -0.13 3.60 0.82
C ARG A 77 0.51 3.26 2.16
N GLU A 78 0.56 4.22 3.08
CA GLU A 78 1.05 4.00 4.45
C GLU A 78 0.22 2.93 5.17
N ASP A 79 -1.11 3.05 5.14
CA ASP A 79 -2.02 2.06 5.74
C ASP A 79 -1.85 0.66 5.12
N ASN A 80 -1.70 0.58 3.78
CA ASN A 80 -1.44 -0.69 3.11
C ASN A 80 -0.07 -1.28 3.46
N ALA A 81 0.94 -0.45 3.69
CA ALA A 81 2.26 -0.92 4.10
C ALA A 81 2.19 -1.57 5.49
N VAL A 82 1.48 -0.96 6.44
CA VAL A 82 1.24 -1.54 7.78
C VAL A 82 0.48 -2.87 7.67
N LEU A 83 -0.55 -2.94 6.82
CA LEU A 83 -1.29 -4.19 6.61
C LEU A 83 -0.41 -5.30 6.04
N ILE A 84 0.44 -5.00 5.05
CA ILE A 84 1.37 -5.96 4.47
C ILE A 84 2.36 -6.46 5.54
N GLY A 85 2.99 -5.55 6.28
CA GLY A 85 3.92 -5.93 7.35
C GLY A 85 3.26 -6.77 8.44
N THR A 86 1.99 -6.49 8.77
CA THR A 86 1.22 -7.32 9.72
C THR A 86 0.99 -8.73 9.19
N ILE A 87 0.71 -8.90 7.89
CA ILE A 87 0.55 -10.23 7.27
C ILE A 87 1.89 -10.96 7.25
N GLU A 88 3.00 -10.28 6.93
CA GLU A 88 4.34 -10.87 6.96
C GLU A 88 4.73 -11.32 8.39
N TYR A 89 4.34 -10.57 9.41
CA TYR A 89 4.50 -10.94 10.81
C TYR A 89 3.69 -12.20 11.17
N GLU A 90 2.41 -12.28 10.76
CA GLU A 90 1.56 -13.46 10.95
C GLU A 90 2.17 -14.71 10.28
N ASP A 91 2.60 -14.59 9.01
CA ASP A 91 3.24 -15.67 8.27
C ASP A 91 4.55 -16.14 8.94
N ALA A 92 5.33 -15.21 9.52
CA ALA A 92 6.54 -15.51 10.25
C ALA A 92 6.27 -16.29 11.55
N LEU A 93 5.23 -15.92 12.30
CA LEU A 93 4.79 -16.66 13.49
C LEU A 93 4.36 -18.08 13.11
N ASP A 94 3.54 -18.23 12.07
CA ASP A 94 3.10 -19.52 11.56
C ASP A 94 4.29 -20.39 11.12
N ARG A 95 5.28 -19.80 10.44
CA ARG A 95 6.49 -20.52 10.01
C ARG A 95 7.30 -21.06 11.19
N LEU A 96 7.40 -20.31 12.28
CA LEU A 96 8.13 -20.72 13.48
C LEU A 96 7.36 -21.70 14.36
N ALA A 97 6.03 -21.71 14.28
CA ALA A 97 5.18 -22.69 14.95
C ALA A 97 5.29 -24.09 14.36
N LEU A 98 5.67 -24.21 13.08
CA LEU A 98 5.95 -25.49 12.43
C LEU A 98 7.22 -26.14 13.00
N PRO A 99 7.27 -27.49 13.09
CA PRO A 99 8.46 -28.21 13.54
C PRO A 99 9.65 -27.97 12.59
N SER A 100 10.86 -28.01 13.14
CA SER A 100 12.10 -28.03 12.33
C SER A 100 12.15 -29.25 11.43
N HIS A 101 12.95 -29.15 10.37
CA HIS A 101 13.32 -30.32 9.58
C HIS A 101 13.98 -31.41 10.45
N ASP A 102 13.45 -32.63 10.42
CA ASP A 102 13.89 -33.77 11.23
C ASP A 102 15.09 -34.56 10.62
N GLY A 103 15.72 -34.02 9.57
CA GLY A 103 16.85 -34.64 8.88
C GLY A 103 18.22 -34.30 9.47
N PRO A 104 19.29 -35.03 9.08
CA PRO A 104 20.66 -34.67 9.45
C PRO A 104 21.06 -33.35 8.78
N GLU A 105 21.97 -32.60 9.41
CA GLU A 105 22.49 -31.33 8.86
C GLU A 105 23.33 -31.54 7.60
N GLU A 106 24.03 -32.68 7.54
CA GLU A 106 24.88 -33.08 6.43
C GLU A 106 24.47 -34.46 5.89
N ILE A 107 24.64 -34.66 4.59
CA ILE A 107 24.43 -35.92 3.89
C ILE A 107 25.69 -36.35 3.13
N PRO A 108 25.87 -37.65 2.84
CA PRO A 108 26.97 -38.12 2.01
C PRO A 108 26.87 -37.57 0.59
N GLY A 109 28.01 -37.19 0.01
CA GLY A 109 28.15 -36.76 -1.38
C GLY A 109 29.47 -37.24 -1.99
N TYR A 110 29.75 -36.79 -3.21
CA TYR A 110 31.01 -37.02 -3.91
C TYR A 110 31.51 -35.69 -4.46
N ASP A 111 32.82 -35.46 -4.39
CA ASP A 111 33.46 -34.31 -5.05
C ASP A 111 33.65 -34.57 -6.56
N ASP A 112 34.26 -33.60 -7.26
CA ASP A 112 34.48 -33.66 -8.71
C ASP A 112 35.45 -34.77 -9.13
N ASP A 113 36.30 -35.25 -8.20
CA ASP A 113 37.24 -36.35 -8.41
C ASP A 113 36.62 -37.72 -8.06
N GLY A 114 35.39 -37.73 -7.52
CA GLY A 114 34.65 -38.93 -7.14
C GLY A 114 34.99 -39.45 -5.74
N ASP A 115 35.70 -38.67 -4.92
CA ASP A 115 36.00 -39.01 -3.54
C ASP A 115 34.79 -38.68 -2.63
N PRO A 116 34.48 -39.54 -1.64
CA PRO A 116 33.34 -39.33 -0.76
C PRO A 116 33.57 -38.14 0.17
N ILE A 117 32.59 -37.24 0.22
CA ILE A 117 32.58 -36.06 1.08
C ILE A 117 31.26 -35.97 1.88
N THR A 118 31.20 -35.09 2.87
CA THR A 118 29.92 -34.63 3.43
C THR A 118 29.53 -33.30 2.82
N ILE A 119 28.25 -33.16 2.48
CA ILE A 119 27.67 -31.93 1.94
C ILE A 119 26.49 -31.49 2.81
N PRO A 120 26.20 -30.19 2.90
CA PRO A 120 25.00 -29.70 3.58
C PRO A 120 23.75 -30.35 3.00
N ASN A 121 22.84 -30.78 3.87
CA ASN A 121 21.56 -31.34 3.48
C ASN A 121 20.64 -30.20 2.99
N PRO A 122 20.30 -30.10 1.69
CA PRO A 122 19.62 -28.91 1.17
C PRO A 122 18.27 -28.60 1.85
N PRO A 123 17.38 -29.60 2.10
CA PRO A 123 16.18 -29.39 2.91
C PRO A 123 16.40 -28.86 4.33
N TYR A 124 17.51 -29.24 4.98
CA TYR A 124 17.83 -28.71 6.32
C TYR A 124 18.29 -27.26 6.24
N VAL A 125 19.15 -26.94 5.26
CA VAL A 125 19.63 -25.56 5.05
C VAL A 125 18.47 -24.63 4.70
N GLU A 126 17.59 -25.04 3.80
CA GLU A 126 16.40 -24.28 3.41
C GLU A 126 15.47 -24.03 4.62
N ASP A 127 15.21 -25.05 5.44
CA ASP A 127 14.44 -24.89 6.68
C ASP A 127 15.06 -23.87 7.64
N GLN A 128 16.39 -23.92 7.83
CA GLN A 128 17.10 -22.98 8.71
C GLN A 128 17.07 -21.55 8.16
N GLU A 129 17.25 -21.37 6.86
CA GLU A 129 17.19 -20.06 6.21
C GLU A 129 15.80 -19.45 6.30
N GLU A 130 14.75 -20.22 6.06
CA GLU A 130 13.36 -19.77 6.19
C GLU A 130 13.01 -19.38 7.63
N ARG A 131 13.45 -20.16 8.63
CA ARG A 131 13.22 -19.83 10.04
C ARG A 131 14.02 -18.62 10.49
N ALA A 132 15.26 -18.46 10.03
CA ALA A 132 16.06 -17.29 10.30
C ALA A 132 15.42 -16.03 9.68
N ALA A 133 14.87 -16.13 8.46
CA ALA A 133 14.14 -15.04 7.83
C ALA A 133 12.86 -14.69 8.62
N ALA A 134 12.08 -15.68 9.05
CA ALA A 134 10.89 -15.48 9.88
C ALA A 134 11.23 -14.80 11.22
N GLN A 135 12.29 -15.25 11.90
CA GLN A 135 12.73 -14.61 13.14
C GLN A 135 13.15 -13.15 12.90
N ASN A 136 13.85 -12.87 11.80
CA ASN A 136 14.23 -11.50 11.46
C ASN A 136 13.01 -10.61 11.18
N THR A 137 11.93 -11.14 10.58
CA THR A 137 10.67 -10.40 10.42
C THR A 137 10.05 -10.07 11.79
N ILE A 138 10.00 -11.04 12.70
CA ILE A 138 9.49 -10.84 14.07
C ILE A 138 10.33 -9.81 14.83
N ASP A 139 11.66 -9.87 14.73
CA ASP A 139 12.57 -8.99 15.46
C ASP A 139 12.50 -7.52 14.98
N ASN A 140 12.08 -7.31 13.74
CA ASN A 140 11.97 -5.97 13.12
C ASN A 140 10.52 -5.46 13.02
N VAL A 141 9.54 -6.17 13.57
CA VAL A 141 8.14 -5.74 13.56
C VAL A 141 7.99 -4.38 14.26
N THR A 142 7.16 -3.51 13.68
CA THR A 142 6.89 -2.18 14.22
C THR A 142 5.74 -2.21 15.22
N SER A 143 5.62 -1.15 16.02
CA SER A 143 4.51 -1.00 16.98
C SER A 143 3.14 -0.95 16.30
N ASP A 144 3.07 -0.36 15.11
CA ASP A 144 1.81 -0.17 14.38
C ASP A 144 1.32 -1.50 13.78
N GLU A 145 2.23 -2.33 13.29
CA GLU A 145 1.95 -3.69 12.83
C GLU A 145 1.51 -4.59 14.00
N LEU A 146 2.18 -4.53 15.15
CA LEU A 146 1.79 -5.26 16.35
C LEU A 146 0.39 -4.85 16.85
N ALA A 147 0.12 -3.54 16.91
CA ALA A 147 -1.20 -3.05 17.32
C ALA A 147 -2.31 -3.52 16.36
N LEU A 148 -2.03 -3.59 15.05
CA LEU A 148 -2.97 -4.12 14.08
C LEU A 148 -3.14 -5.64 14.21
N TYR A 149 -2.07 -6.39 14.45
CA TYR A 149 -2.11 -7.82 14.75
C TYR A 149 -2.99 -8.12 15.98
N ASP A 150 -2.79 -7.42 17.09
CA ASP A 150 -3.56 -7.59 18.33
C ASP A 150 -5.06 -7.31 18.11
N LEU A 151 -5.37 -6.29 17.30
CA LEU A 151 -6.76 -5.97 16.94
C LEU A 151 -7.40 -7.07 16.09
N ARG A 152 -6.62 -7.70 15.20
CA ARG A 152 -7.06 -8.78 14.32
C ARG A 152 -7.19 -10.12 15.03
N ASN A 153 -6.43 -10.33 16.11
CA ASN A 153 -6.38 -11.56 16.89
C ASN A 153 -6.77 -11.33 18.37
N PRO A 154 -8.01 -10.87 18.65
CA PRO A 154 -8.43 -10.52 20.01
C PRO A 154 -8.51 -11.78 20.89
N GLY A 155 -7.51 -11.96 21.76
CA GLY A 155 -7.46 -13.06 22.74
C GLY A 155 -6.16 -13.86 22.72
N GLU A 156 -5.31 -13.67 21.72
CA GLU A 156 -3.90 -14.03 21.80
C GLU A 156 -3.21 -12.90 22.55
N GLU A 157 -2.90 -13.10 23.84
CA GLU A 157 -2.11 -12.11 24.57
C GLU A 157 -0.78 -11.94 23.84
N SER A 158 -0.55 -10.74 23.30
CA SER A 158 0.71 -10.31 22.69
C SER A 158 1.80 -10.33 23.77
N SER A 159 2.35 -11.52 24.02
CA SER A 159 3.40 -11.72 25.00
C SER A 159 4.74 -11.46 24.33
N LEU A 160 5.09 -10.18 24.25
CA LEU A 160 6.47 -9.70 24.13
C LEU A 160 7.02 -9.33 25.51
#